data_AF-A0A7M7HI68-F1
#
_entry.id   AF-A0A7M7HI68-F1
#
_cell.length_a   1.000
_cell.length_b   1.000
_cell.length_c   1.000
_cell.angle_alpha   90.00
_cell.angle_beta   90.00
_cell.angle_gamma   90.00
#
_symmetry.space_group_name_H-M   'P 1'
#
loop_
_entity.id
_entity.type
_entity.pdbx_description
1 polymer ?
#
loop_
_entity_poly.entity_id
_entity_poly.type
_entity_poly.pdbx_seq_one_letter_code
_entity_poly.pdbx_strand_id
1 'polypeptide(L)'
;MSFYHDFSFIQMEGPTLNTSLASNISNGQTTSRPKEIVTSCGWCDWRPRWLQRFNSQRWLLAAISSAACMTLMIEDGFTNSAITSIERRFQLRSQDIGTILSIYEFTVIISIIPVTYFGGRGNKPRWISIGCFVVGVASLLFALPHFTTERYAYFSEKGNEQATCHLHEANSSSTSSVDSCRRNGKSISLLSRYIILFGAAKVIAGIGAPPQGSLGVVFIDESITTKQNGMYLRIAVIPGSVFGTFLGGWVMRRRKLKVPGLIKLAILGSTIETIAFLCVLMHCPQTQIAGVTTAYDSGNGSTLLNLTSSCNIACSCSADKFKPVCLEESGLSFFSPCHAGCSQDFENGTYGGCSCSPGMSFGIPSTVRHGKCSTPCNLQPAFIFMMNVVLVAIFMSKVPLMNIVLRCVAEHERAVALGMNSVVARTLGSIPGPILFGAIIDSTCLRWQETCGERGACWLYNNKSLSWKLTTLSLVCNVLTVLFYALALRFYEPASQGESSTDNRDVPETETCLNERNT
;
A
#
# COMPACT_ATOMS: atom_id res chain seq x y z
N MET A 1 4.50 -11.28 55.93
CA MET A 1 3.11 -11.38 55.44
C MET A 1 3.14 -11.01 53.97
N SER A 2 3.63 -11.88 53.08
CA SER A 2 2.97 -13.07 52.50
C SER A 2 1.64 -12.72 51.83
N PHE A 3 1.64 -12.61 50.50
CA PHE A 3 0.76 -13.35 49.58
C PHE A 3 1.27 -13.14 48.14
N TYR A 4 2.04 -14.13 47.68
CA TYR A 4 2.45 -14.36 46.29
C TYR A 4 1.99 -15.79 45.97
N HIS A 5 1.12 -15.96 44.97
CA HIS A 5 0.71 -17.18 44.23
C HIS A 5 -0.46 -16.72 43.33
N ASP A 6 -0.64 -17.02 42.05
CA ASP A 6 -0.05 -17.96 41.09
C ASP A 6 -0.32 -17.39 39.69
N PHE A 7 0.70 -17.31 38.81
CA PHE A 7 0.51 -17.38 37.35
C PHE A 7 1.80 -17.94 36.74
N SER A 8 1.75 -19.22 36.42
CA SER A 8 2.84 -20.05 35.93
C SER A 8 3.28 -19.60 34.53
N PHE A 9 4.40 -18.87 34.46
CA PHE A 9 5.16 -18.69 33.22
C PHE A 9 6.10 -19.87 33.02
N ILE A 10 6.07 -20.45 31.81
CA ILE A 10 7.00 -21.49 31.36
C ILE A 10 8.43 -20.92 31.42
N GLN A 11 9.17 -21.33 32.44
CA GLN A 11 10.62 -21.20 32.51
C GLN A 11 11.23 -22.06 31.39
N MET A 12 11.80 -21.41 30.37
CA MET A 12 12.78 -22.09 29.51
C MET A 12 14.15 -21.88 30.12
N GLU A 13 14.66 -22.95 30.74
CA GLU A 13 15.99 -23.07 31.32
C GLU A 13 17.08 -22.66 30.32
N GLY A 14 18.11 -21.99 30.83
CA GLY A 14 19.34 -21.72 30.09
C GLY A 14 20.13 -23.01 29.83
N PRO A 15 21.07 -23.01 28.88
CA PRO A 15 21.80 -24.22 28.52
C PRO A 15 22.70 -24.69 29.66
N THR A 16 22.51 -25.95 30.04
CA THR A 16 23.32 -26.72 30.99
C THR A 16 24.76 -26.87 30.52
N LEU A 17 25.69 -26.54 31.42
CA LEU A 17 27.14 -26.62 31.21
C LEU A 17 27.62 -28.06 31.46
N ASN A 18 27.92 -28.83 30.40
CA ASN A 18 28.63 -30.10 30.56
C ASN A 18 30.15 -29.85 30.61
N THR A 19 30.69 -29.77 31.83
CA THR A 19 32.12 -29.88 32.12
C THR A 19 32.50 -31.36 32.22
N SER A 20 33.26 -31.87 31.25
CA SER A 20 34.10 -33.05 31.42
C SER A 20 35.57 -32.64 31.25
N LEU A 21 36.29 -32.66 32.38
CA LEU A 21 37.74 -32.47 32.50
C LEU A 21 38.47 -33.68 31.87
N ALA A 22 39.54 -33.44 31.11
CA ALA A 22 40.71 -34.30 31.12
C ALA A 22 41.96 -33.49 30.72
N SER A 23 42.94 -33.56 31.61
CA SER A 23 44.25 -32.93 31.66
C SER A 23 45.17 -33.21 30.48
N ASN A 24 45.94 -32.21 30.06
CA ASN A 24 47.38 -32.36 29.84
C ASN A 24 48.08 -30.99 29.89
N ILE A 25 49.02 -30.86 30.82
CA ILE A 25 49.93 -29.73 30.94
C ILE A 25 51.16 -30.03 30.07
N SER A 26 51.43 -29.20 29.08
CA SER A 26 52.80 -28.93 28.62
C SER A 26 52.87 -27.54 28.00
N ASN A 27 53.67 -26.70 28.64
CA ASN A 27 54.16 -25.36 28.29
C ASN A 27 53.99 -24.89 26.84
N GLY A 28 53.40 -23.71 26.68
CA GLY A 28 53.43 -22.96 25.43
C GLY A 28 52.38 -21.84 25.42
N GLN A 29 52.83 -20.59 25.30
CA GLN A 29 52.00 -19.39 25.21
C GLN A 29 50.76 -19.59 24.32
N THR A 30 49.57 -19.36 24.86
CA THR A 30 48.39 -19.02 24.05
C THR A 30 47.65 -17.86 24.71
N THR A 31 47.69 -16.73 24.04
CA THR A 31 46.77 -15.61 24.26
C THR A 31 45.34 -16.15 24.14
N SER A 32 44.56 -16.02 25.21
CA SER A 32 43.16 -16.39 25.24
C SER A 32 42.36 -15.48 24.30
N ARG A 33 42.12 -15.93 23.07
CA ARG A 33 41.09 -15.34 22.21
C ARG A 33 39.72 -15.51 22.90
N PRO A 34 38.82 -14.51 22.87
CA PRO A 34 37.46 -14.68 23.37
C PRO A 34 36.80 -15.87 22.66
N LYS A 35 36.24 -16.81 23.45
CA LYS A 35 35.54 -17.99 22.93
C LYS A 35 34.39 -17.54 22.02
N GLU A 36 34.47 -17.90 20.75
CA GLU A 36 33.41 -17.72 19.76
C GLU A 36 32.21 -18.57 20.18
N ILE A 37 31.09 -17.94 20.57
CA ILE A 37 29.85 -18.64 20.90
C ILE A 37 29.27 -19.17 19.58
N VAL A 38 29.51 -20.45 19.29
CA VAL A 38 28.92 -21.11 18.12
C VAL A 38 27.42 -21.31 18.37
N THR A 39 26.60 -20.36 17.95
CA THR A 39 25.14 -20.53 17.93
C THR A 39 24.76 -21.52 16.83
N SER A 40 24.31 -22.72 17.20
CA SER A 40 23.79 -23.71 16.25
C SER A 40 22.33 -23.39 15.86
N CYS A 41 21.98 -23.50 14.57
CA CYS A 41 20.59 -23.33 14.10
C CYS A 41 19.71 -24.52 14.51
N GLY A 42 18.48 -24.26 14.94
CA GLY A 42 17.52 -25.31 15.29
C GLY A 42 16.23 -24.76 15.87
N TRP A 43 15.23 -25.62 16.00
CA TRP A 43 13.97 -25.29 16.65
C TRP A 43 13.91 -26.00 18.00
N CYS A 44 13.87 -25.22 19.08
CA CYS A 44 13.99 -25.74 20.45
C CYS A 44 15.23 -26.65 20.58
N ASP A 45 15.03 -27.95 20.83
CA ASP A 45 16.09 -28.94 21.00
C ASP A 45 16.50 -29.65 19.70
N TRP A 46 15.74 -29.45 18.63
CA TRP A 46 16.01 -30.09 17.35
C TRP A 46 17.01 -29.26 16.52
N ARG A 47 18.26 -29.74 16.44
CA ARG A 47 19.38 -29.07 15.75
C ARG A 47 20.06 -29.96 14.70
N PRO A 48 19.38 -30.27 13.58
CA PRO A 48 19.94 -31.19 12.60
C PRO A 48 21.14 -30.57 11.85
N ARG A 49 22.10 -31.43 11.47
CA ARG A 49 23.37 -31.02 10.82
C ARG A 49 23.15 -30.31 9.48
N TRP A 50 22.11 -30.66 8.72
CA TRP A 50 21.80 -30.01 7.44
C TRP A 50 21.33 -28.56 7.59
N LEU A 51 20.69 -28.21 8.71
CA LEU A 51 20.20 -26.86 8.97
C LEU A 51 21.34 -25.89 9.35
N GLN A 52 22.47 -26.43 9.85
CA GLN A 52 23.67 -25.63 10.11
C GLN A 52 24.28 -25.03 8.84
N ARG A 53 23.99 -25.59 7.66
CA ARG A 53 24.41 -25.01 6.37
C ARG A 53 23.82 -23.61 6.14
N PHE A 54 22.66 -23.32 6.72
CA PHE A 54 22.00 -22.03 6.63
C PHE A 54 22.44 -21.05 7.73
N ASN A 55 23.33 -21.47 8.64
CA ASN A 55 23.91 -20.64 9.70
C ASN A 55 24.98 -19.66 9.19
N SER A 56 24.76 -19.08 8.00
CA SER A 56 25.65 -18.12 7.38
C SER A 56 24.91 -16.80 7.17
N GLN A 57 25.61 -15.68 7.38
CA GLN A 57 25.08 -14.33 7.19
C GLN A 57 24.42 -14.12 5.81
N ARG A 58 24.92 -14.79 4.75
CA ARG A 58 24.36 -14.69 3.39
C ARG A 58 22.94 -15.27 3.30
N TRP A 59 22.71 -16.43 3.90
CA TRP A 59 21.40 -17.08 3.91
C TRP A 59 20.42 -16.34 4.81
N LEU A 60 20.89 -15.82 5.94
CA LEU A 60 20.08 -14.99 6.84
C LEU A 60 19.64 -13.68 6.17
N LEU A 61 20.55 -13.00 5.47
CA LEU A 61 20.23 -11.81 4.69
C LEU A 61 19.21 -12.10 3.59
N ALA A 62 19.38 -13.21 2.85
CA ALA A 62 18.45 -13.64 1.83
C ALA A 62 17.05 -13.92 2.40
N ALA A 63 16.96 -14.58 3.55
CA ALA A 63 15.70 -14.91 4.22
C ALA A 63 14.97 -13.66 4.77
N ILE A 64 15.69 -12.73 5.39
CA ILE A 64 15.09 -11.48 5.90
C ILE A 64 14.62 -10.62 4.72
N SER A 65 15.40 -10.55 3.65
CA SER A 65 15.06 -9.76 2.45
C SER A 65 13.85 -10.35 1.71
N SER A 66 13.77 -11.69 1.59
CA SER A 66 12.62 -12.35 0.97
C SER A 66 11.36 -12.18 1.79
N ALA A 67 11.44 -12.34 3.12
CA ALA A 67 10.32 -12.12 4.03
C ALA A 67 9.82 -10.67 3.95
N ALA A 68 10.72 -9.69 3.99
CA ALA A 68 10.36 -8.28 3.84
C ALA A 68 9.69 -8.00 2.48
N CYS A 69 10.20 -8.59 1.39
CA CYS A 69 9.61 -8.47 0.07
C CYS A 69 8.18 -9.04 0.03
N MET A 70 7.96 -10.22 0.60
CA MET A 70 6.65 -10.85 0.65
C MET A 70 5.65 -10.02 1.48
N THR A 71 6.05 -9.52 2.65
CA THR A 71 5.21 -8.64 3.47
C THR A 71 4.80 -7.40 2.68
N LEU A 72 5.76 -6.75 1.99
CA LEU A 72 5.47 -5.57 1.17
C LEU A 72 4.54 -5.89 -0.01
N MET A 73 4.72 -7.04 -0.67
CA MET A 73 3.84 -7.45 -1.75
C MET A 73 2.40 -7.69 -1.27
N ILE A 74 2.21 -8.29 -0.10
CA ILE A 74 0.87 -8.57 0.44
C ILE A 74 0.16 -7.27 0.85
N GLU A 75 0.85 -6.44 1.63
CA GLU A 75 0.26 -5.23 2.22
C GLU A 75 0.14 -4.07 1.21
N ASP A 76 1.21 -3.77 0.46
CA ASP A 76 1.25 -2.62 -0.45
C ASP A 76 0.96 -2.98 -1.91
N GLY A 77 1.10 -4.25 -2.30
CA GLY A 77 0.89 -4.72 -3.67
C GLY A 77 -0.52 -5.28 -3.90
N PHE A 78 -0.77 -6.48 -3.38
CA PHE A 78 -1.99 -7.25 -3.62
C PHE A 78 -3.22 -6.65 -2.94
N THR A 79 -3.09 -6.19 -1.69
CA THR A 79 -4.23 -5.54 -1.01
C THR A 79 -4.68 -4.31 -1.78
N ASN A 80 -3.73 -3.44 -2.18
CA ASN A 80 -4.04 -2.19 -2.89
C ASN A 80 -4.62 -2.43 -4.29
N SER A 81 -4.13 -3.43 -5.03
CA SER A 81 -4.69 -3.77 -6.34
C SER A 81 -6.09 -4.40 -6.24
N ALA A 82 -6.40 -5.07 -5.13
CA ALA A 82 -7.68 -5.71 -4.89
C ALA A 82 -8.76 -4.78 -4.30
N ILE A 83 -8.44 -3.51 -3.96
CA ILE A 83 -9.38 -2.58 -3.29
C ILE A 83 -10.74 -2.53 -4.01
N THR A 84 -10.74 -2.20 -5.31
CA THR A 84 -11.99 -2.05 -6.08
C THR A 84 -12.80 -3.34 -6.16
N SER A 85 -12.12 -4.49 -6.18
CA SER A 85 -12.76 -5.80 -6.13
C SER A 85 -13.40 -6.06 -4.76
N ILE A 86 -12.71 -5.70 -3.67
CA ILE A 86 -13.23 -5.83 -2.30
C ILE A 86 -14.41 -4.88 -2.08
N GLU A 87 -14.30 -3.61 -2.49
CA GLU A 87 -15.37 -2.60 -2.42
C GLU A 87 -16.65 -3.13 -3.09
N ARG A 88 -16.53 -3.57 -4.35
CA ARG A 88 -17.68 -4.07 -5.12
C ARG A 88 -18.21 -5.38 -4.58
N ARG A 89 -17.32 -6.30 -4.19
CA ARG A 89 -17.74 -7.62 -3.70
C ARG A 89 -18.46 -7.49 -2.38
N PHE A 90 -17.90 -6.76 -1.42
CA PHE A 90 -18.42 -6.65 -0.06
C PHE A 90 -19.37 -5.46 0.15
N GLN A 91 -19.68 -4.71 -0.93
CA GLN A 91 -20.54 -3.54 -0.89
C GLN A 91 -20.03 -2.47 0.08
N LEU A 92 -18.71 -2.29 0.14
CA LEU A 92 -18.05 -1.31 0.99
C LEU A 92 -17.81 -0.01 0.23
N ARG A 93 -17.88 1.12 0.93
CA ARG A 93 -17.52 2.43 0.38
C ARG A 93 -16.00 2.59 0.41
N SER A 94 -15.46 3.53 -0.38
CA SER A 94 -14.02 3.79 -0.37
C SER A 94 -13.54 4.33 0.98
N GLN A 95 -14.38 5.10 1.69
CA GLN A 95 -14.08 5.48 3.08
C GLN A 95 -13.93 4.27 4.02
N ASP A 96 -14.77 3.24 3.88
CA ASP A 96 -14.74 2.05 4.74
C ASP A 96 -13.45 1.24 4.53
N ILE A 97 -13.02 1.06 3.27
CA ILE A 97 -11.69 0.48 2.97
C ILE A 97 -10.56 1.38 3.50
N GLY A 98 -10.69 2.70 3.35
CA GLY A 98 -9.76 3.67 3.93
C GLY A 98 -9.56 3.44 5.43
N THR A 99 -10.63 3.17 6.19
CA THR A 99 -10.52 2.86 7.62
C THR A 99 -9.77 1.55 7.90
N ILE A 100 -9.98 0.48 7.11
CA ILE A 100 -9.25 -0.78 7.25
C ILE A 100 -7.74 -0.58 7.06
N LEU A 101 -7.35 0.19 6.04
CA LEU A 101 -5.94 0.51 5.79
C LEU A 101 -5.33 1.32 6.94
N SER A 102 -6.09 2.25 7.53
CA SER A 102 -5.65 3.02 8.69
C SER A 102 -5.52 2.20 9.98
N ILE A 103 -6.34 1.15 10.19
CA ILE A 103 -6.26 0.25 11.36
C ILE A 103 -4.90 -0.46 11.42
N TYR A 104 -4.37 -0.90 10.27
CA TYR A 104 -3.04 -1.48 10.19
C TYR A 104 -1.99 -0.51 10.72
N GLU A 105 -1.98 0.71 10.21
CA GLU A 105 -0.98 1.73 10.58
C GLU A 105 -1.07 2.13 12.05
N PHE A 106 -2.30 2.26 12.58
CA PHE A 106 -2.53 2.51 14.00
C PHE A 106 -1.95 1.40 14.89
N THR A 107 -2.17 0.14 14.49
CA THR A 107 -1.65 -1.00 15.25
C THR A 107 -0.12 -1.09 15.18
N VAL A 108 0.47 -0.73 14.03
CA VAL A 108 1.93 -0.66 13.91
C VAL A 108 2.51 0.44 14.83
N ILE A 109 1.86 1.60 14.97
CA ILE A 109 2.32 2.66 15.88
C ILE A 109 2.33 2.19 17.34
N ILE A 110 1.28 1.49 17.78
CA ILE A 110 1.20 1.00 19.17
C ILE A 110 2.28 -0.05 19.44
N SER A 111 2.53 -0.93 18.47
CA SER A 111 3.45 -2.06 18.64
C SER A 111 4.93 -1.69 18.41
N ILE A 112 5.25 -0.66 17.62
CA ILE A 112 6.64 -0.35 17.24
C ILE A 112 7.52 0.05 18.43
N ILE A 113 7.00 0.82 19.39
CA ILE A 113 7.79 1.29 20.55
C ILE A 113 8.16 0.10 21.47
N PRO A 114 7.22 -0.76 21.92
CA PRO A 114 7.58 -1.97 22.66
C PRO A 114 8.54 -2.89 21.88
N VAL A 115 8.25 -3.13 20.60
CA VAL A 115 9.06 -4.01 19.74
C VAL A 115 10.50 -3.51 19.61
N THR A 116 10.70 -2.21 19.41
CA THR A 116 12.04 -1.64 19.26
C THR A 116 12.79 -1.61 20.59
N TYR A 117 12.12 -1.31 21.71
CA TYR A 117 12.74 -1.28 23.03
C TYR A 117 13.16 -2.67 23.53
N PHE A 118 12.27 -3.66 23.45
CA PHE A 118 12.52 -5.02 23.93
C PHE A 118 13.30 -5.84 22.89
N GLY A 119 12.95 -5.74 21.61
CA GLY A 119 13.63 -6.45 20.53
C GLY A 119 15.04 -5.95 20.26
N GLY A 120 15.33 -4.67 20.51
CA GLY A 120 16.68 -4.12 20.43
C GLY A 120 17.64 -4.67 21.50
N ARG A 121 17.12 -4.98 22.70
CA ARG A 121 17.87 -5.59 23.81
C ARG A 121 17.88 -7.11 23.79
N GLY A 122 16.92 -7.72 23.09
CA GLY A 122 16.76 -9.17 22.97
C GLY A 122 17.48 -9.78 21.77
N ASN A 123 17.19 -11.05 21.49
CA ASN A 123 17.70 -11.75 20.32
C ASN A 123 16.95 -11.30 19.06
N LYS A 124 17.50 -10.32 18.32
CA LYS A 124 16.89 -9.67 17.15
C LYS A 124 16.34 -10.67 16.11
N PRO A 125 17.08 -11.71 15.67
CA PRO A 125 16.56 -12.75 14.78
C PRO A 125 15.28 -13.46 15.27
N ARG A 126 15.13 -13.70 16.58
CA ARG A 126 13.93 -14.33 17.14
C ARG A 126 12.71 -13.41 17.04
N TRP A 127 12.88 -12.13 17.32
CA TRP A 127 11.81 -11.14 17.17
C TRP A 127 11.36 -10.98 15.71
N ILE A 128 12.30 -10.96 14.77
CA ILE A 128 12.00 -10.87 13.33
C ILE A 128 11.21 -12.11 12.86
N SER A 129 11.61 -13.31 13.27
CA SER A 129 10.92 -14.55 12.88
C SER A 129 9.51 -14.69 13.48
N ILE A 130 9.33 -14.33 14.76
CA ILE A 130 8.00 -14.28 15.39
C ILE A 130 7.10 -13.29 14.63
N GLY A 131 7.59 -12.10 14.32
CA GLY A 131 6.84 -11.11 13.53
C GLY A 131 6.42 -11.65 12.15
N CYS A 132 7.33 -12.33 11.45
CA CYS A 132 7.05 -12.95 10.17
C CYS A 132 5.94 -14.01 10.24
N PHE A 133 5.95 -14.85 11.28
CA PHE A 133 4.91 -15.85 11.48
C PHE A 133 3.53 -15.20 11.73
N VAL A 134 3.49 -14.16 12.56
CA VAL A 134 2.26 -13.41 12.86
C VAL A 134 1.65 -12.76 11.60
N VAL A 135 2.47 -12.17 10.73
CA VAL A 135 2.02 -11.63 9.42
C VAL A 135 1.46 -12.74 8.52
N GLY A 136 2.07 -13.93 8.53
CA GLY A 136 1.56 -15.09 7.79
C GLY A 136 0.15 -15.51 8.24
N VAL A 137 -0.09 -15.58 9.55
CA VAL A 137 -1.42 -15.87 10.12
C VAL A 137 -2.43 -14.79 9.76
N ALA A 138 -2.04 -13.51 9.84
CA ALA A 138 -2.89 -12.39 9.44
C ALA A 138 -3.32 -12.47 7.97
N SER A 139 -2.40 -12.86 7.07
CA SER A 139 -2.67 -13.00 5.64
C SER A 139 -3.71 -14.10 5.36
N LEU A 140 -3.64 -15.21 6.09
CA LEU A 140 -4.65 -16.29 5.99
C LEU A 140 -6.03 -15.81 6.47
N LEU A 141 -6.08 -15.04 7.56
CA LEU A 141 -7.33 -14.44 8.04
C LEU A 141 -7.90 -13.42 7.06
N PHE A 142 -7.06 -12.62 6.40
CA PHE A 142 -7.48 -11.67 5.37
C PHE A 142 -8.06 -12.38 4.13
N ALA A 143 -7.58 -13.59 3.81
CA ALA A 143 -8.10 -14.40 2.70
C ALA A 143 -9.39 -15.18 3.05
N LEU A 144 -9.68 -15.40 4.33
CA LEU A 144 -10.81 -16.20 4.82
C LEU A 144 -12.20 -15.76 4.28
N PRO A 145 -12.53 -14.46 4.12
CA PRO A 145 -13.81 -14.03 3.54
C PRO A 145 -14.07 -14.59 2.15
N HIS A 146 -13.02 -14.87 1.37
CA HIS A 146 -13.18 -15.45 0.03
C HIS A 146 -13.77 -16.86 0.09
N PHE A 147 -13.38 -17.67 1.08
CA PHE A 147 -13.82 -19.06 1.21
C PHE A 147 -15.13 -19.22 1.98
N THR A 148 -15.46 -18.25 2.84
CA THR A 148 -16.63 -18.32 3.72
C THR A 148 -17.86 -17.61 3.16
N THR A 149 -17.68 -16.69 2.20
CA THR A 149 -18.81 -16.05 1.52
C THR A 149 -19.40 -16.96 0.45
N GLU A 150 -20.71 -16.86 0.23
CA GLU A 150 -21.41 -17.55 -0.86
C GLU A 150 -20.74 -17.23 -2.21
N ARG A 151 -20.81 -18.11 -3.21
CA ARG A 151 -20.15 -17.84 -4.51
C ARG A 151 -20.54 -16.46 -5.04
N TYR A 152 -19.53 -15.69 -5.49
CA TYR A 152 -19.81 -14.46 -6.23
C TYR A 152 -20.52 -14.85 -7.52
N ALA A 153 -21.84 -14.73 -7.53
CA ALA A 153 -22.61 -14.75 -8.75
C ALA A 153 -22.25 -13.47 -9.50
N TYR A 154 -21.27 -13.56 -10.42
CA TYR A 154 -21.23 -12.60 -11.52
C TYR A 154 -22.61 -12.70 -12.17
N PHE A 155 -23.36 -11.59 -12.21
CA PHE A 155 -24.70 -11.59 -12.76
C PHE A 155 -24.67 -11.91 -14.26
N SER A 156 -24.61 -13.19 -14.62
CA SER A 156 -25.02 -13.72 -15.92
C SER A 156 -25.37 -15.19 -15.81
N GLU A 157 -26.49 -15.54 -16.45
CA GLU A 157 -26.92 -16.89 -16.83
C GLU A 157 -27.35 -17.85 -15.70
N LYS A 158 -28.63 -17.73 -15.30
CA LYS A 158 -29.62 -18.84 -15.20
C LYS A 158 -30.88 -18.52 -14.38
N GLY A 159 -31.13 -17.25 -14.06
CA GLY A 159 -32.40 -16.81 -13.47
C GLY A 159 -33.06 -15.75 -14.35
N ASN A 160 -34.35 -15.90 -14.60
CA ASN A 160 -35.26 -15.07 -15.40
C ASN A 160 -35.36 -13.59 -14.92
N GLU A 161 -34.27 -12.84 -14.85
CA GLU A 161 -34.27 -11.42 -14.51
C GLU A 161 -33.72 -10.58 -15.67
N GLN A 162 -34.61 -10.23 -16.60
CA GLN A 162 -34.56 -9.17 -17.62
C GLN A 162 -33.24 -8.36 -17.67
N ALA A 163 -32.26 -8.84 -18.43
CA ALA A 163 -31.09 -8.04 -18.81
C ALA A 163 -31.38 -7.13 -20.02
N THR A 164 -32.31 -7.57 -20.87
CA THR A 164 -32.85 -6.92 -22.07
C THR A 164 -34.21 -6.29 -21.79
N CYS A 165 -34.59 -5.32 -22.63
CA CYS A 165 -35.90 -4.68 -22.61
C CYS A 165 -36.97 -5.67 -23.09
N HIS A 166 -37.88 -6.04 -22.19
CA HIS A 166 -39.13 -6.70 -22.54
C HIS A 166 -40.28 -5.73 -22.28
N LEU A 167 -41.16 -5.57 -23.26
CA LEU A 167 -42.39 -4.78 -23.10
C LEU A 167 -43.29 -5.51 -22.09
N HIS A 168 -43.55 -4.88 -20.95
CA HIS A 168 -44.44 -5.46 -19.95
C HIS A 168 -45.89 -5.36 -20.44
N GLU A 169 -46.56 -6.51 -20.64
CA GLU A 169 -48.02 -6.58 -20.63
C GLU A 169 -48.49 -6.36 -19.18
N ALA A 170 -49.36 -5.36 -18.99
CA ALA A 170 -49.86 -4.96 -17.69
C ALA A 170 -50.81 -6.01 -17.09
N ASN A 171 -50.26 -7.07 -16.49
CA ASN A 171 -51.00 -7.97 -15.61
C ASN A 171 -50.05 -8.77 -14.71
N SER A 172 -49.68 -8.23 -13.54
CA SER A 172 -49.43 -9.01 -12.31
C SER A 172 -48.96 -8.13 -11.14
N SER A 173 -49.44 -8.50 -9.95
CA SER A 173 -49.35 -7.81 -8.66
C SER A 173 -47.93 -7.70 -8.07
N SER A 174 -47.61 -6.50 -7.61
CA SER A 174 -46.37 -6.01 -6.99
C SER A 174 -46.14 -6.46 -5.53
N THR A 175 -46.25 -7.77 -5.24
CA THR A 175 -45.94 -8.35 -3.91
C THR A 175 -44.60 -9.09 -3.84
N SER A 176 -43.92 -9.34 -4.96
CA SER A 176 -42.65 -10.08 -5.02
C SER A 176 -41.38 -9.25 -4.73
N SER A 177 -41.42 -7.92 -4.91
CA SER A 177 -40.25 -7.05 -4.77
C SER A 177 -39.84 -6.79 -3.31
N VAL A 178 -40.81 -6.69 -2.39
CA VAL A 178 -40.57 -6.36 -0.98
C VAL A 178 -39.90 -7.51 -0.22
N ASP A 179 -40.35 -8.76 -0.42
CA ASP A 179 -39.74 -9.94 0.21
C ASP A 179 -38.34 -10.26 -0.33
N SER A 180 -38.10 -9.97 -1.62
CA SER A 180 -36.79 -10.10 -2.25
C SER A 180 -35.81 -9.08 -1.67
N CYS A 181 -36.27 -7.85 -1.42
CA CYS A 181 -35.45 -6.83 -0.78
C CYS A 181 -35.19 -7.13 0.70
N ARG A 182 -36.16 -7.68 1.45
CA ARG A 182 -35.93 -8.09 2.86
C ARG A 182 -34.89 -9.21 2.99
N ARG A 183 -34.86 -10.16 2.04
CA ARG A 183 -33.82 -11.21 1.98
C ARG A 183 -32.47 -10.65 1.53
N ASN A 184 -32.44 -9.86 0.46
CA ASN A 184 -31.21 -9.27 -0.07
C ASN A 184 -30.57 -8.28 0.90
N GLY A 185 -31.35 -7.42 1.56
CA GLY A 185 -30.85 -6.49 2.58
C GLY A 185 -30.19 -7.21 3.76
N LYS A 186 -30.74 -8.35 4.20
CA LYS A 186 -30.08 -9.18 5.23
C LYS A 186 -28.74 -9.74 4.75
N SER A 187 -28.68 -10.31 3.54
CA SER A 187 -27.43 -10.82 2.97
C SER A 187 -26.37 -9.74 2.76
N ILE A 188 -26.77 -8.53 2.38
CA ILE A 188 -25.87 -7.37 2.18
C ILE A 188 -25.36 -6.85 3.53
N SER A 189 -26.22 -6.75 4.54
CA SER A 189 -25.81 -6.37 5.89
C SER A 189 -24.84 -7.39 6.51
N LEU A 190 -24.99 -8.68 6.20
CA LEU A 190 -24.04 -9.72 6.58
C LEU A 190 -22.71 -9.59 5.83
N LEU A 191 -22.76 -9.20 4.56
CA LEU A 191 -21.57 -9.04 3.73
C LEU A 191 -20.74 -7.83 4.14
N SER A 192 -21.39 -6.71 4.47
CA SER A 192 -20.74 -5.52 5.03
C SER A 192 -20.04 -5.80 6.36
N ARG A 193 -20.57 -6.72 7.20
CA ARG A 193 -19.95 -7.12 8.48
C ARG A 193 -18.57 -7.78 8.34
N TYR A 194 -18.20 -8.29 7.16
CA TYR A 194 -16.84 -8.80 6.93
C TYR A 194 -15.75 -7.73 7.08
N ILE A 195 -16.10 -6.44 7.09
CA ILE A 195 -15.20 -5.35 7.46
C ILE A 195 -14.50 -5.58 8.80
N ILE A 196 -15.19 -6.19 9.78
CA ILE A 196 -14.64 -6.49 11.11
C ILE A 196 -13.53 -7.54 11.00
N LEU A 197 -13.74 -8.57 10.16
CA LEU A 197 -12.75 -9.62 9.94
C LEU A 197 -11.52 -9.09 9.20
N PHE A 198 -11.71 -8.24 8.18
CA PHE A 198 -10.61 -7.53 7.52
C PHE A 198 -9.84 -6.64 8.50
N GLY A 199 -10.55 -5.90 9.35
CA GLY A 199 -9.96 -5.09 10.41
C GLY A 199 -9.13 -5.92 11.40
N ALA A 200 -9.67 -7.05 11.88
CA ALA A 200 -8.97 -7.95 12.79
C ALA A 200 -7.68 -8.53 12.16
N ALA A 201 -7.74 -8.93 10.88
CA ALA A 201 -6.56 -9.36 10.15
C ALA A 201 -5.50 -8.24 10.07
N LYS A 202 -5.89 -7.00 9.80
CA LYS A 202 -4.98 -5.85 9.76
C LYS A 202 -4.37 -5.50 11.12
N VAL A 203 -5.09 -5.70 12.23
CA VAL A 203 -4.52 -5.58 13.59
C VAL A 203 -3.42 -6.62 13.79
N ILE A 204 -3.67 -7.89 13.49
CA ILE A 204 -2.68 -8.96 13.66
C ILE A 204 -1.45 -8.70 12.77
N ALA A 205 -1.66 -8.31 11.50
CA ALA A 205 -0.57 -7.93 10.60
C ALA A 205 0.24 -6.75 11.15
N GLY A 206 -0.43 -5.74 11.70
CA GLY A 206 0.19 -4.55 12.27
C GLY A 206 1.06 -4.83 13.50
N ILE A 207 0.76 -5.88 14.28
CA ILE A 207 1.61 -6.34 15.39
C ILE A 207 2.86 -7.08 14.86
N GLY A 208 2.72 -7.87 13.80
CA GLY A 208 3.79 -8.70 13.24
C GLY A 208 4.79 -7.97 12.32
N ALA A 209 4.37 -6.86 11.70
CA ALA A 209 5.18 -6.10 10.75
C ALA A 209 6.38 -5.30 11.34
N PRO A 210 6.24 -4.56 12.48
CA PRO A 210 7.32 -3.67 12.96
C PRO A 210 8.69 -4.34 13.20
N PRO A 211 8.80 -5.58 13.72
CA PRO A 211 10.10 -6.25 13.86
C PRO A 211 10.89 -6.36 12.55
N GLN A 212 10.21 -6.59 11.43
CA GLN A 212 10.85 -6.75 10.12
C GLN A 212 11.45 -5.43 9.62
N GLY A 213 10.71 -4.32 9.78
CA GLY A 213 11.14 -3.00 9.28
C GLY A 213 12.13 -2.27 10.18
N SER A 214 12.00 -2.41 11.51
CA SER A 214 12.85 -1.69 12.48
C SER A 214 14.09 -2.49 12.86
N LEU A 215 13.90 -3.68 13.45
CA LEU A 215 15.00 -4.53 13.89
C LEU A 215 15.73 -5.18 12.72
N GLY A 216 15.03 -5.47 11.61
CA GLY A 216 15.65 -6.03 10.40
C GLY A 216 16.70 -5.11 9.79
N VAL A 217 16.43 -3.80 9.69
CA VAL A 217 17.40 -2.83 9.16
C VAL A 217 18.60 -2.70 10.09
N VAL A 218 18.37 -2.59 11.40
CA VAL A 218 19.44 -2.51 12.41
C VAL A 218 20.30 -3.77 12.40
N PHE A 219 19.67 -4.95 12.30
CA PHE A 219 20.38 -6.22 12.24
C PHE A 219 21.24 -6.34 10.98
N ILE A 220 20.74 -5.87 9.84
CA ILE A 220 21.49 -5.85 8.58
C ILE A 220 22.70 -4.89 8.71
N ASP A 221 22.49 -3.69 9.25
CA ASP A 221 23.54 -2.68 9.44
C ASP A 221 24.66 -3.20 10.37
N GLU A 222 24.30 -3.83 11.48
CA GLU A 222 25.25 -4.42 12.42
C GLU A 222 25.97 -5.66 11.87
N SER A 223 25.30 -6.43 11.00
CA SER A 223 25.89 -7.65 10.45
C SER A 223 26.94 -7.36 9.38
N ILE A 224 26.82 -6.25 8.63
CA ILE A 224 27.68 -5.95 7.49
C ILE A 224 28.90 -5.14 7.95
N THR A 225 30.04 -5.81 8.20
CA THR A 225 31.34 -5.14 8.27
C THR A 225 31.73 -4.65 6.87
N THR A 226 32.08 -3.38 6.76
CA THR A 226 32.23 -2.63 5.51
C THR A 226 33.14 -3.29 4.46
N LYS A 227 32.56 -3.86 3.38
CA LYS A 227 32.92 -3.64 1.97
C LYS A 227 32.09 -4.55 1.04
N GLN A 228 31.44 -3.90 0.08
CA GLN A 228 30.74 -4.41 -1.11
C GLN A 228 29.23 -4.70 -1.02
N ASN A 229 28.54 -4.06 -1.99
CA ASN A 229 27.25 -4.37 -2.62
C ASN A 229 25.93 -3.97 -1.93
N GLY A 230 25.69 -2.66 -1.86
CA GLY A 230 24.36 -2.07 -1.62
C GLY A 230 23.40 -2.08 -2.83
N MET A 231 23.39 -3.13 -3.66
CA MET A 231 22.59 -3.17 -4.90
C MET A 231 21.51 -4.28 -4.95
N TYR A 232 21.02 -4.79 -3.81
CA TYR A 232 20.01 -5.85 -3.84
C TYR A 232 18.80 -5.70 -2.92
N LEU A 233 18.54 -4.52 -2.33
CA LEU A 233 17.42 -4.37 -1.38
C LEU A 233 16.10 -3.81 -1.96
N ARG A 234 15.94 -3.56 -3.26
CA ARG A 234 14.66 -2.96 -3.76
C ARG A 234 14.34 -3.36 -5.20
N ILE A 235 13.80 -4.56 -5.40
CA ILE A 235 13.22 -4.99 -6.68
C ILE A 235 11.75 -5.37 -6.42
N ALA A 236 10.85 -4.39 -6.54
CA ALA A 236 9.41 -4.59 -6.77
C ALA A 236 8.57 -3.30 -7.02
N VAL A 237 9.16 -2.15 -7.41
CA VAL A 237 8.40 -0.94 -7.85
C VAL A 237 9.15 -0.23 -9.01
N ILE A 238 9.12 -0.78 -10.22
CA ILE A 238 10.39 -1.15 -10.88
C ILE A 238 11.16 -0.07 -11.68
N PRO A 239 10.62 0.91 -12.43
CA PRO A 239 11.48 1.89 -13.13
C PRO A 239 11.71 3.19 -12.33
N GLY A 240 10.63 3.89 -11.97
CA GLY A 240 10.71 5.22 -11.37
C GLY A 240 11.32 5.22 -9.97
N SER A 241 10.98 4.24 -9.13
CA SER A 241 11.52 4.18 -7.76
C SER A 241 13.01 3.79 -7.74
N VAL A 242 13.41 2.87 -8.61
CA VAL A 242 14.80 2.41 -8.74
C VAL A 242 15.65 3.53 -9.29
N PHE A 243 15.20 4.15 -10.38
CA PHE A 243 15.92 5.27 -10.99
C PHE A 243 15.99 6.48 -10.04
N GLY A 244 14.90 6.84 -9.37
CA GLY A 244 14.87 7.93 -8.39
C GLY A 244 15.80 7.68 -7.20
N THR A 245 15.77 6.46 -6.63
CA THR A 245 16.66 6.08 -5.52
C THR A 245 18.13 6.11 -5.95
N PHE A 246 18.44 5.57 -7.14
CA PHE A 246 19.78 5.58 -7.70
C PHE A 246 20.26 7.01 -7.95
N LEU A 247 19.44 7.84 -8.60
CA LEU A 247 19.76 9.22 -8.92
C LEU A 247 19.99 10.05 -7.65
N GLY A 248 19.13 9.91 -6.64
CA GLY A 248 19.29 10.54 -5.33
C GLY A 248 20.61 10.15 -4.66
N GLY A 249 20.91 8.85 -4.59
CA GLY A 249 22.17 8.35 -4.04
C GLY A 249 23.41 8.79 -4.84
N TRP A 250 23.32 8.80 -6.17
CA TRP A 250 24.40 9.22 -7.08
C TRP A 250 24.72 10.71 -6.91
N VAL A 251 23.70 11.57 -6.88
CA VAL A 251 23.87 13.02 -6.64
C VAL A 251 24.50 13.28 -5.28
N MET A 252 24.02 12.61 -4.23
CA MET A 252 24.56 12.71 -2.87
C MET A 252 26.03 12.32 -2.80
N ARG A 253 26.41 11.21 -3.44
CA ARG A 253 27.79 10.70 -3.45
C ARG A 253 28.73 11.57 -4.28
N ARG A 254 28.31 11.97 -5.49
CA ARG A 254 29.14 12.79 -6.39
C ARG A 254 29.41 14.18 -5.83
N ARG A 255 28.39 14.82 -5.24
CA ARG A 255 28.49 16.19 -4.72
C ARG A 255 28.95 16.25 -3.25
N LYS A 256 29.19 15.10 -2.59
CA LYS A 256 29.59 14.99 -1.18
C LYS A 256 28.75 15.91 -0.28
N LEU A 257 27.42 15.85 -0.44
CA LEU A 257 26.52 16.81 0.21
C LEU A 257 26.54 16.65 1.74
N LYS A 258 26.77 17.77 2.44
CA LYS A 258 26.51 17.92 3.88
C LYS A 258 25.00 18.04 4.14
N VAL A 259 24.57 17.99 5.40
CA VAL A 259 23.13 18.04 5.77
C VAL A 259 22.36 19.20 5.11
N PRO A 260 22.87 20.45 5.06
CA PRO A 260 22.18 21.54 4.34
C PRO A 260 22.02 21.27 2.84
N GLY A 261 22.98 20.61 2.21
CA GLY A 261 22.90 20.20 0.81
C GLY A 261 21.87 19.10 0.58
N LEU A 262 21.71 18.18 1.53
CA LEU A 262 20.68 17.14 1.48
C LEU A 262 19.27 17.74 1.60
N ILE A 263 19.06 18.71 2.48
CA ILE A 263 17.75 19.36 2.63
C ILE A 263 17.43 20.19 1.36
N LYS A 264 18.40 20.91 0.79
CA LYS A 264 18.20 21.60 -0.51
C LYS A 264 17.85 20.64 -1.64
N LEU A 265 18.46 19.45 -1.68
CA LEU A 265 18.13 18.40 -2.64
C LEU A 265 16.69 17.88 -2.45
N ALA A 266 16.25 17.71 -1.21
CA ALA A 266 14.88 17.32 -0.88
C ALA A 266 13.84 18.40 -1.28
N ILE A 267 14.15 19.68 -1.09
CA ILE A 267 13.32 20.80 -1.55
C ILE A 267 13.20 20.76 -3.08
N LEU A 268 14.32 20.64 -3.80
CA LEU A 268 14.32 20.58 -5.26
C LEU A 268 13.49 19.41 -5.79
N GLY A 269 13.64 18.23 -5.19
CA GLY A 269 12.85 17.07 -5.60
C GLY A 269 11.36 17.23 -5.31
N SER A 270 11.00 17.85 -4.17
CA SER A 270 9.59 18.12 -3.81
C SER A 270 8.95 19.19 -4.72
N THR A 271 9.71 20.17 -5.19
CA THR A 271 9.21 21.16 -6.16
C THR A 271 9.02 20.54 -7.54
N ILE A 272 9.95 19.69 -8.00
CA ILE A 272 9.81 18.93 -9.25
C ILE A 272 8.59 18.00 -9.17
N GLU A 273 8.40 17.32 -8.04
CA GLU A 273 7.22 16.49 -7.78
C GLU A 273 5.93 17.29 -7.94
N THR A 274 5.85 18.48 -7.30
CA THR A 274 4.66 19.34 -7.36
C THR A 274 4.34 19.75 -8.80
N ILE A 275 5.35 20.20 -9.56
CA ILE A 275 5.19 20.62 -10.96
C ILE A 275 4.74 19.43 -11.81
N ALA A 276 5.36 18.26 -11.61
CA ALA A 276 5.01 17.06 -12.36
C ALA A 276 3.61 16.55 -12.00
N PHE A 277 3.18 16.66 -10.75
CA PHE A 277 1.86 16.22 -10.28
C PHE A 277 0.70 17.05 -10.86
N LEU A 278 0.96 18.29 -11.31
CA LEU A 278 -0.03 19.08 -12.06
C LEU A 278 -0.51 18.37 -13.34
N CYS A 279 0.23 17.36 -13.82
CA CYS A 279 -0.22 16.50 -14.91
C CYS A 279 -1.57 15.80 -14.64
N VAL A 280 -1.99 15.66 -13.38
CA VAL A 280 -3.32 15.14 -12.99
C VAL A 280 -4.46 16.02 -13.51
N LEU A 281 -4.22 17.31 -13.72
CA LEU A 281 -5.18 18.23 -14.33
C LEU A 281 -5.38 17.95 -15.83
N MET A 282 -4.46 17.22 -16.47
CA MET A 282 -4.67 16.71 -17.82
C MET A 282 -5.73 15.61 -17.77
N HIS A 283 -6.99 16.00 -17.92
CA HIS A 283 -8.10 15.07 -17.94
C HIS A 283 -8.53 14.78 -19.38
N CYS A 284 -8.75 13.50 -19.68
CA CYS A 284 -9.45 13.09 -20.89
C CYS A 284 -10.94 13.49 -20.78
N PRO A 285 -11.63 13.72 -21.91
CA PRO A 285 -13.08 13.93 -21.89
C PRO A 285 -13.76 12.76 -21.17
N GLN A 286 -14.77 13.06 -20.37
CA GLN A 286 -15.52 12.05 -19.63
C GLN A 286 -16.30 11.16 -20.60
N THR A 287 -16.31 9.85 -20.36
CA THR A 287 -17.07 8.90 -21.16
C THR A 287 -18.55 9.29 -21.17
N GLN A 288 -19.13 9.42 -22.36
CA GLN A 288 -20.53 9.80 -22.52
C GLN A 288 -21.42 8.60 -22.21
N ILE A 289 -22.14 8.68 -21.09
CA ILE A 289 -23.13 7.70 -20.66
C ILE A 289 -24.51 8.35 -20.67
N ALA A 290 -25.41 7.83 -21.50
CA ALA A 290 -26.79 8.31 -21.61
C ALA A 290 -27.51 8.26 -20.25
N GLY A 291 -28.13 9.36 -19.87
CA GLY A 291 -28.84 9.54 -18.61
C GLY A 291 -27.97 9.79 -17.37
N VAL A 292 -26.63 9.77 -17.50
CA VAL A 292 -25.70 10.02 -16.38
C VAL A 292 -24.79 11.21 -16.64
N THR A 293 -24.17 11.28 -17.83
CA THR A 293 -23.27 12.38 -18.20
C THR A 293 -23.80 13.18 -19.39
N THR A 294 -24.69 12.57 -20.18
CA THR A 294 -25.28 13.13 -21.39
C THR A 294 -26.76 12.77 -21.41
N ALA A 295 -27.64 13.71 -21.79
CA ALA A 295 -29.07 13.43 -21.92
C ALA A 295 -29.35 12.50 -23.12
N TYR A 296 -30.45 11.75 -23.08
CA TYR A 296 -30.87 10.90 -24.21
C TYR A 296 -31.26 11.74 -25.43
N ASP A 297 -32.02 12.83 -25.23
CA ASP A 297 -32.48 13.72 -26.30
C ASP A 297 -31.69 15.05 -26.28
N SER A 298 -30.52 15.07 -26.91
CA SER A 298 -29.69 16.28 -27.03
C SER A 298 -30.26 17.33 -28.00
N GLY A 299 -31.43 17.08 -28.62
CA GLY A 299 -31.99 17.92 -29.70
C GLY A 299 -32.80 19.15 -29.25
N ASN A 300 -33.38 19.15 -28.03
CA ASN A 300 -34.32 20.20 -27.59
C ASN A 300 -33.80 21.10 -26.46
N GLY A 301 -32.49 21.10 -26.17
CA GLY A 301 -31.89 21.99 -25.15
C GLY A 301 -32.22 21.62 -23.69
N SER A 302 -32.95 20.53 -23.44
CA SER A 302 -33.19 20.00 -22.10
C SER A 302 -31.99 19.20 -21.59
N THR A 303 -31.30 19.71 -20.56
CA THR A 303 -30.13 19.08 -19.92
C THR A 303 -30.48 18.08 -18.81
N LEU A 304 -31.73 17.63 -18.72
CA LEU A 304 -32.20 16.79 -17.62
C LEU A 304 -31.59 15.38 -17.74
N LEU A 305 -30.67 15.07 -16.81
CA LEU A 305 -29.99 13.77 -16.73
C LEU A 305 -30.91 12.78 -16.01
N ASN A 306 -31.55 11.91 -16.79
CA ASN A 306 -32.36 10.82 -16.27
C ASN A 306 -32.04 9.51 -17.01
N LEU A 307 -32.00 8.39 -16.30
CA LEU A 307 -31.75 7.07 -16.89
C LEU A 307 -32.93 6.62 -17.77
N THR A 308 -34.14 7.07 -17.46
CA THR A 308 -35.35 6.80 -18.24
C THR A 308 -35.65 7.91 -19.24
N SER A 309 -35.92 7.54 -20.48
CA SER A 309 -36.34 8.40 -21.59
C SER A 309 -37.48 7.73 -22.37
N SER A 310 -38.06 8.45 -23.33
CA SER A 310 -39.12 7.97 -24.23
C SER A 310 -38.80 6.61 -24.88
N CYS A 311 -37.53 6.36 -25.20
CA CYS A 311 -37.09 5.13 -25.87
C CYS A 311 -37.02 3.89 -24.96
N ASN A 312 -36.82 4.02 -23.64
CA ASN A 312 -36.66 2.89 -22.72
C ASN A 312 -37.70 2.84 -21.59
N ILE A 313 -38.61 3.82 -21.52
CA ILE A 313 -39.63 3.88 -20.47
C ILE A 313 -40.55 2.65 -20.45
N ALA A 314 -40.84 2.09 -21.63
CA ALA A 314 -41.66 0.90 -21.79
C ALA A 314 -40.99 -0.38 -21.25
N CYS A 315 -39.68 -0.34 -20.99
CA CYS A 315 -38.88 -1.46 -20.49
C CYS A 315 -38.90 -1.59 -18.95
N SER A 316 -39.29 -0.53 -18.21
CA SER A 316 -39.25 -0.49 -16.74
C SER A 316 -37.91 -0.94 -16.11
N CYS A 317 -36.79 -0.44 -16.65
CA CYS A 317 -35.45 -0.88 -16.25
C CYS A 317 -35.11 -0.55 -14.79
N SER A 318 -34.51 -1.52 -14.07
CA SER A 318 -33.97 -1.30 -12.72
C SER A 318 -32.66 -0.50 -12.77
N ALA A 319 -32.58 0.57 -11.98
CA ALA A 319 -31.41 1.42 -11.87
C ALA A 319 -30.31 0.88 -10.93
N ASP A 320 -30.51 -0.32 -10.37
CA ASP A 320 -29.59 -0.95 -9.40
C ASP A 320 -28.57 -1.88 -10.09
N LYS A 321 -28.81 -2.25 -11.35
CA LYS A 321 -27.97 -3.16 -12.14
C LYS A 321 -27.14 -2.40 -13.18
N PHE A 322 -25.87 -2.13 -12.86
CA PHE A 322 -24.93 -1.50 -13.80
C PHE A 322 -24.25 -2.55 -14.70
N LYS A 323 -24.54 -2.52 -16.00
CA LYS A 323 -23.97 -3.41 -17.03
C LYS A 323 -23.63 -2.61 -18.29
N PRO A 324 -22.55 -1.82 -18.29
CA PRO A 324 -22.33 -0.84 -19.35
C PRO A 324 -22.24 -1.51 -20.73
N VAL A 325 -22.91 -0.90 -21.71
CA VAL A 325 -22.82 -1.28 -23.13
C VAL A 325 -22.43 -0.06 -23.95
N CYS A 326 -21.71 -0.29 -25.05
CA CYS A 326 -21.18 0.72 -25.94
C CYS A 326 -21.81 0.60 -27.33
N LEU A 327 -22.25 1.72 -27.87
CA LEU A 327 -22.54 1.89 -29.29
C LEU A 327 -21.30 2.47 -29.98
N GLU A 328 -20.55 1.62 -30.69
CA GLU A 328 -19.26 1.98 -31.28
C GLU A 328 -19.38 3.13 -32.29
N GLU A 329 -20.47 3.18 -33.07
CA GLU A 329 -20.67 4.17 -34.15
C GLU A 329 -20.80 5.60 -33.64
N SER A 330 -21.43 5.81 -32.48
CA SER A 330 -21.62 7.14 -31.89
C SER A 330 -20.68 7.43 -30.73
N GLY A 331 -19.97 6.41 -30.21
CA GLY A 331 -19.19 6.51 -28.98
C GLY A 331 -20.04 6.68 -27.71
N LEU A 332 -21.37 6.52 -27.80
CA LEU A 332 -22.31 6.64 -26.69
C LEU A 332 -22.40 5.33 -25.91
N SER A 333 -22.19 5.41 -24.59
CA SER A 333 -22.39 4.29 -23.68
C SER A 333 -23.76 4.37 -22.99
N PHE A 334 -24.34 3.22 -22.64
CA PHE A 334 -25.57 3.12 -21.87
C PHE A 334 -25.32 2.43 -20.53
N PHE A 335 -26.17 2.70 -19.55
CA PHE A 335 -26.05 2.15 -18.19
C PHE A 335 -26.23 0.62 -18.14
N SER A 336 -27.08 0.08 -19.02
CA SER A 336 -27.35 -1.36 -19.17
C SER A 336 -27.92 -1.66 -20.56
N PRO A 337 -27.99 -2.93 -21.02
CA PRO A 337 -28.69 -3.29 -22.25
C PRO A 337 -30.19 -2.91 -22.23
N CYS A 338 -30.88 -3.08 -21.09
CA CYS A 338 -32.27 -2.62 -20.92
C CYS A 338 -32.39 -1.09 -21.12
N HIS A 339 -31.48 -0.32 -20.54
CA HIS A 339 -31.49 1.14 -20.65
C HIS A 339 -31.17 1.62 -22.08
N ALA A 340 -30.47 0.82 -22.89
CA ALA A 340 -30.32 1.04 -24.33
C ALA A 340 -31.57 0.62 -25.13
N GLY A 341 -32.54 -0.03 -24.49
CA GLY A 341 -33.77 -0.52 -25.10
C GLY A 341 -33.57 -1.78 -25.96
N CYS A 342 -32.51 -2.55 -25.73
CA CYS A 342 -32.18 -3.72 -26.54
C CYS A 342 -33.11 -4.90 -26.21
N SER A 343 -33.66 -5.53 -27.24
CA SER A 343 -34.60 -6.66 -27.12
C SER A 343 -33.94 -8.02 -27.39
N GLN A 344 -32.77 -8.03 -28.02
CA GLN A 344 -32.04 -9.25 -28.41
C GLN A 344 -30.72 -9.36 -27.65
N ASP A 345 -30.40 -10.56 -27.18
CA ASP A 345 -29.10 -10.95 -26.61
C ASP A 345 -28.50 -12.04 -27.50
N PHE A 346 -27.28 -11.82 -28.00
CA PHE A 346 -26.61 -12.74 -28.93
C PHE A 346 -25.64 -13.72 -28.23
N GLU A 347 -25.61 -13.78 -26.89
CA GLU A 347 -24.76 -14.66 -26.05
C GLU A 347 -23.23 -14.52 -26.27
N ASN A 348 -22.81 -13.68 -27.20
CA ASN A 348 -21.42 -13.35 -27.51
C ASN A 348 -20.98 -12.01 -26.88
N GLY A 349 -21.82 -11.43 -26.01
CA GLY A 349 -21.62 -10.12 -25.41
C GLY A 349 -22.08 -8.94 -26.28
N THR A 350 -22.85 -9.18 -27.35
CA THR A 350 -23.53 -8.15 -28.13
C THR A 350 -25.03 -8.21 -27.95
N TYR A 351 -25.67 -7.03 -28.02
CA TYR A 351 -27.11 -6.87 -27.89
C TYR A 351 -27.67 -6.14 -29.10
N GLY A 352 -28.88 -6.49 -29.52
CA GLY A 352 -29.51 -5.95 -30.73
C GLY A 352 -30.93 -5.41 -30.50
N GLY A 353 -31.43 -4.70 -31.51
CA GLY A 353 -32.78 -4.15 -31.50
C GLY A 353 -32.97 -3.08 -30.43
N CYS A 354 -31.99 -2.17 -30.31
CA CYS A 354 -31.92 -1.15 -29.25
C CYS A 354 -32.64 0.14 -29.68
N SER A 355 -33.74 0.47 -29.00
CA SER A 355 -34.58 1.63 -29.32
C SER A 355 -33.95 2.99 -29.00
N CYS A 356 -32.96 3.06 -28.10
CA CYS A 356 -32.32 4.31 -27.68
C CYS A 356 -31.06 4.67 -28.50
N SER A 357 -30.78 3.95 -29.59
CA SER A 357 -29.63 4.23 -30.45
C SER A 357 -29.89 5.46 -31.34
N PRO A 358 -29.05 6.51 -31.29
CA PRO A 358 -29.14 7.63 -32.22
C PRO A 358 -28.80 7.16 -33.64
N GLY A 359 -29.77 7.25 -34.56
CA GLY A 359 -29.59 6.84 -35.96
C GLY A 359 -30.42 5.62 -36.33
N MET A 360 -31.75 5.75 -36.32
CA MET A 360 -32.61 4.83 -37.04
C MET A 360 -32.54 5.13 -38.55
N SER A 361 -31.43 4.76 -39.17
CA SER A 361 -31.40 4.59 -40.62
C SER A 361 -32.14 3.29 -40.94
N PHE A 362 -33.22 3.38 -41.71
CA PHE A 362 -34.09 2.27 -42.11
C PHE A 362 -33.27 1.02 -42.49
N GLY A 363 -33.33 -0.03 -41.65
CA GLY A 363 -32.90 -1.39 -42.01
C GLY A 363 -31.59 -1.94 -41.41
N ILE A 364 -30.83 -1.19 -40.60
CA ILE A 364 -29.65 -1.73 -39.90
C ILE A 364 -30.00 -1.91 -38.41
N PRO A 365 -29.91 -3.14 -37.86
CA PRO A 365 -30.08 -3.34 -36.42
C PRO A 365 -28.93 -2.65 -35.68
N SER A 366 -29.25 -1.69 -34.81
CA SER A 366 -28.29 -1.09 -33.90
C SER A 366 -27.80 -2.16 -32.91
N THR A 367 -26.54 -2.56 -33.06
CA THR A 367 -25.90 -3.49 -32.13
C THR A 367 -25.02 -2.72 -31.16
N VAL A 368 -25.14 -3.04 -29.88
CA VAL A 368 -24.26 -2.52 -28.83
C VAL A 368 -23.40 -3.65 -28.27
N ARG A 369 -22.16 -3.33 -27.90
CA ARG A 369 -21.21 -4.29 -27.31
C ARG A 369 -21.13 -4.12 -25.80
N HIS A 370 -20.90 -5.20 -25.07
CA HIS A 370 -20.59 -5.14 -23.66
C HIS A 370 -19.31 -4.33 -23.39
N GLY A 371 -19.36 -3.43 -22.41
CA GLY A 371 -18.27 -2.56 -22.02
C GLY A 371 -18.59 -1.07 -22.17
N LYS A 372 -17.67 -0.23 -21.70
CA LYS A 372 -17.72 1.22 -21.91
C LYS A 372 -17.05 1.55 -23.24
N CYS A 373 -17.53 2.58 -23.92
CA CYS A 373 -16.87 3.07 -25.14
C CYS A 373 -15.45 3.58 -24.83
N SER A 374 -14.53 3.27 -25.73
CA SER A 374 -13.18 3.84 -25.69
C SER A 374 -13.24 5.29 -26.13
N THR A 375 -12.87 6.21 -25.24
CA THR A 375 -12.69 7.63 -25.59
C THR A 375 -11.27 7.83 -26.11
N PRO A 376 -11.07 8.30 -27.36
CA PRO A 376 -9.74 8.56 -27.89
C PRO A 376 -9.06 9.63 -27.05
N CYS A 377 -8.00 9.27 -26.34
CA CYS A 377 -7.22 10.20 -25.52
C CYS A 377 -5.74 10.15 -25.86
N ASN A 378 -5.31 11.06 -26.73
CA ASN A 378 -3.91 11.19 -27.15
C ASN A 378 -2.98 11.63 -26.00
N LEU A 379 -3.53 12.13 -24.89
CA LEU A 379 -2.77 12.55 -23.72
C LEU A 379 -2.41 11.38 -22.78
N GLN A 380 -2.97 10.19 -22.97
CA GLN A 380 -2.75 9.05 -22.07
C GLN A 380 -1.27 8.64 -21.95
N PRO A 381 -0.47 8.54 -23.02
CA PRO A 381 0.97 8.25 -22.90
C PRO A 381 1.74 9.37 -22.18
N ALA A 382 1.39 10.63 -22.42
CA ALA A 382 2.01 11.78 -21.77
C ALA A 382 1.72 11.80 -20.26
N PHE A 383 0.48 11.48 -19.86
CA PHE A 383 0.09 11.33 -18.46
C PHE A 383 0.88 10.22 -17.77
N ILE A 384 1.02 9.04 -18.40
CA ILE A 384 1.82 7.92 -17.86
C ILE A 384 3.29 8.33 -17.70
N PHE A 385 3.87 9.02 -18.69
CA PHE A 385 5.25 9.51 -18.60
C PHE A 385 5.42 10.49 -17.44
N MET A 386 4.54 11.48 -17.31
CA MET A 386 4.60 12.46 -16.22
C MET A 386 4.41 11.82 -14.85
N MET A 387 3.55 10.80 -14.74
CA MET A 387 3.41 10.01 -13.51
C MET A 387 4.69 9.26 -13.14
N ASN A 388 5.46 8.78 -14.12
CA ASN A 388 6.77 8.20 -13.84
C ASN A 388 7.78 9.26 -13.36
N VAL A 389 7.73 10.49 -13.89
CA VAL A 389 8.56 11.60 -13.39
C VAL A 389 8.22 11.95 -11.94
N VAL A 390 6.93 11.97 -11.58
CA VAL A 390 6.48 12.12 -10.19
C VAL A 390 7.11 11.04 -9.30
N LEU A 391 7.04 9.76 -9.70
CA LEU A 391 7.64 8.67 -8.94
C LEU A 391 9.16 8.84 -8.77
N VAL A 392 9.88 9.22 -9.83
CA VAL A 392 11.33 9.49 -9.75
C VAL A 392 11.63 10.61 -8.74
N ALA A 393 10.89 11.71 -8.79
CA ALA A 393 11.08 12.86 -7.91
C ALA A 393 10.80 12.52 -6.43
N ILE A 394 9.74 11.74 -6.16
CA ILE A 394 9.42 11.23 -4.81
C ILE A 394 10.61 10.45 -4.26
N PHE A 395 11.05 9.40 -4.99
CA PHE A 395 12.11 8.53 -4.48
C PHE A 395 13.46 9.22 -4.40
N MET A 396 13.76 10.12 -5.34
CA MET A 396 14.96 10.97 -5.28
C MET A 396 14.98 11.85 -4.02
N SER A 397 13.83 12.35 -3.56
CA SER A 397 13.70 13.16 -2.34
C SER A 397 13.70 12.34 -1.06
N LYS A 398 13.23 11.09 -1.09
CA LYS A 398 13.21 10.20 0.09
C LYS A 398 14.60 9.71 0.50
N VAL A 399 15.54 9.54 -0.44
CA VAL A 399 16.93 9.13 -0.12
C VAL A 399 17.68 10.14 0.77
N PRO A 400 17.72 11.46 0.46
CA PRO A 400 18.34 12.43 1.33
C PRO A 400 17.59 12.55 2.66
N LEU A 401 16.27 12.41 2.69
CA LEU A 401 15.48 12.46 3.93
C LEU A 401 15.92 11.40 4.94
N MET A 402 16.04 10.14 4.52
CA MET A 402 16.54 9.07 5.40
C MET A 402 17.98 9.31 5.85
N ASN A 403 18.83 9.84 4.97
CA ASN A 403 20.22 10.16 5.31
C ASN A 403 20.34 11.35 6.27
N ILE A 404 19.43 12.32 6.22
CA ILE A 404 19.40 13.44 7.17
C ILE A 404 19.15 12.90 8.58
N VAL A 405 18.13 12.06 8.76
CA VAL A 405 17.79 11.46 10.08
C VAL A 405 18.99 10.70 10.64
N LEU A 406 19.64 9.86 9.83
CA LEU A 406 20.78 9.06 10.28
C LEU A 406 22.05 9.88 10.61
N ARG A 407 22.20 11.07 10.02
CA ARG A 407 23.36 11.96 10.26
C ARG A 407 23.15 12.93 11.42
N CYS A 408 21.92 13.14 11.85
CA CYS A 408 21.58 14.03 12.96
C CYS A 408 21.46 13.31 14.31
N VAL A 409 21.58 11.98 14.33
CA VAL A 409 21.34 11.14 15.52
C VAL A 409 22.57 10.29 15.83
N ALA A 410 22.87 10.11 17.11
CA ALA A 410 23.97 9.26 17.58
C ALA A 410 23.74 7.77 17.20
N GLU A 411 24.82 7.00 17.06
CA GLU A 411 24.75 5.64 16.49
C GLU A 411 23.84 4.69 17.28
N HIS A 412 23.83 4.80 18.60
CA HIS A 412 23.02 3.97 19.50
C HIS A 412 21.52 4.36 19.50
N GLU A 413 21.15 5.52 18.96
CA GLU A 413 19.78 6.05 18.94
C GLU A 413 19.12 5.97 17.55
N ARG A 414 19.85 5.55 16.51
CA ARG A 414 19.34 5.48 15.12
C ARG A 414 18.06 4.66 15.00
N ALA A 415 17.97 3.52 15.68
CA ALA A 415 16.79 2.66 15.67
C ALA A 415 15.55 3.37 16.24
N VAL A 416 15.74 4.11 17.34
CA VAL A 416 14.68 4.88 17.99
C VAL A 416 14.24 6.04 17.10
N ALA A 417 15.18 6.78 16.50
CA ALA A 417 14.87 7.88 15.60
C ALA A 417 14.13 7.43 14.33
N LEU A 418 14.53 6.30 13.72
CA LEU A 418 13.80 5.70 12.61
C LEU A 418 12.40 5.23 13.02
N GLY A 419 12.28 4.66 14.23
CA GLY A 419 10.99 4.31 14.83
C GLY A 419 10.07 5.53 15.01
N MET A 420 10.58 6.61 15.61
CA MET A 420 9.84 7.87 15.80
C MET A 420 9.44 8.52 14.47
N ASN A 421 10.36 8.60 13.51
CA ASN A 421 10.07 9.10 12.16
C ASN A 421 8.93 8.30 11.51
N SER A 422 8.94 6.98 11.68
CA SER A 422 7.88 6.11 11.20
C SER A 422 6.55 6.35 11.93
N VAL A 423 6.56 6.55 13.25
CA VAL A 423 5.36 6.91 14.02
C VAL A 423 4.75 8.21 13.50
N VAL A 424 5.54 9.28 13.38
CA VAL A 424 5.07 10.60 12.90
C VAL A 424 4.50 10.51 11.49
N ALA A 425 5.20 9.81 10.58
CA ALA A 425 4.75 9.60 9.21
C ALA A 425 3.41 8.86 9.15
N ARG A 426 3.20 7.86 10.03
CA ARG A 426 1.97 7.09 10.09
C ARG A 426 0.82 7.87 10.72
N THR A 427 1.06 8.57 11.82
CA THR A 427 0.01 9.31 12.54
C THR A 427 -0.53 10.47 11.71
N LEU A 428 0.35 11.22 11.04
CA LEU A 428 -0.04 12.44 10.31
C LEU A 428 -0.27 12.19 8.82
N GLY A 429 0.28 11.11 8.27
CA GLY A 429 0.16 10.75 6.85
C GLY A 429 -0.70 9.52 6.64
N SER A 430 -0.21 8.35 7.03
CA SER A 430 -0.83 7.07 6.64
C SER A 430 -2.20 6.78 7.29
N ILE A 431 -2.51 7.33 8.47
CA ILE A 431 -3.83 7.19 9.10
C ILE A 431 -4.87 8.11 8.44
N PRO A 432 -4.68 9.44 8.39
CA PRO A 432 -5.66 10.33 7.79
C PRO A 432 -5.70 10.23 6.26
N GLY A 433 -4.60 9.83 5.62
CA GLY A 433 -4.46 9.76 4.17
C GLY A 433 -5.55 8.93 3.49
N PRO A 434 -5.59 7.59 3.67
CA PRO A 434 -6.56 6.72 3.02
C PRO A 434 -8.02 7.10 3.32
N ILE A 435 -8.31 7.55 4.54
CA ILE A 435 -9.65 8.02 4.93
C ILE A 435 -10.03 9.29 4.15
N LEU A 436 -9.11 10.27 4.07
CA LEU A 436 -9.32 11.51 3.33
C LEU A 436 -9.42 11.26 1.82
N PHE A 437 -8.53 10.45 1.26
CA PHE A 437 -8.57 10.06 -0.15
C PHE A 437 -9.86 9.30 -0.47
N GLY A 438 -10.28 8.35 0.38
CA GLY A 438 -11.56 7.65 0.25
C GLY A 438 -12.76 8.59 0.25
N ALA A 439 -12.81 9.54 1.20
CA ALA A 439 -13.86 10.55 1.27
C ALA A 439 -13.88 11.49 0.05
N ILE A 440 -12.71 11.88 -0.46
CA ILE A 440 -12.60 12.68 -1.68
C ILE A 440 -13.16 11.90 -2.88
N ILE A 441 -12.77 10.64 -3.05
CA ILE A 441 -13.24 9.77 -4.12
C ILE A 441 -14.77 9.62 -4.04
N ASP A 442 -15.29 9.26 -2.87
CA ASP A 442 -16.73 9.11 -2.61
C ASP A 442 -17.51 10.41 -2.89
N SER A 443 -16.95 11.57 -2.58
CA SER A 443 -17.56 12.89 -2.87
C SER A 443 -17.66 13.22 -4.37
N THR A 444 -17.02 12.45 -5.24
CA THR A 444 -17.07 12.62 -6.70
C THR A 444 -17.98 11.58 -7.36
N CYS A 445 -18.65 10.75 -6.58
CA CYS A 445 -19.56 9.73 -7.07
C CYS A 445 -20.75 10.36 -7.79
N LEU A 446 -20.94 9.97 -9.05
CA LEU A 446 -22.11 10.31 -9.88
C LEU A 446 -23.27 9.36 -9.63
N ARG A 447 -22.97 8.08 -9.36
CA ARG A 447 -23.99 7.06 -9.14
C ARG A 447 -23.52 6.03 -8.12
N TRP A 448 -24.22 5.99 -6.99
CA TRP A 448 -24.04 4.99 -5.95
C TRP A 448 -24.64 3.66 -6.38
N GLN A 449 -24.02 2.56 -5.96
CA GLN A 449 -24.72 1.29 -5.87
C GLN A 449 -25.65 1.38 -4.67
N GLU A 450 -26.95 1.30 -4.93
CA GLU A 450 -27.98 1.28 -3.90
C GLU A 450 -28.64 -0.09 -3.93
N THR A 451 -28.81 -0.70 -2.78
CA THR A 451 -29.54 -1.96 -2.70
C THR A 451 -30.34 -1.95 -1.41
N CYS A 452 -31.66 -1.98 -1.56
CA CYS A 452 -32.60 -1.87 -0.43
C CYS A 452 -32.46 -0.58 0.40
N GLY A 453 -32.12 0.54 -0.26
CA GLY A 453 -31.98 1.86 0.39
C GLY A 453 -30.65 2.08 1.11
N GLU A 454 -29.75 1.08 1.13
CA GLU A 454 -28.38 1.24 1.63
C GLU A 454 -27.40 1.51 0.48
N ARG A 455 -26.43 2.41 0.74
CA ARG A 455 -25.41 2.79 -0.24
C ARG A 455 -24.14 1.95 -0.07
N GLY A 456 -23.73 1.29 -1.14
CA GLY A 456 -22.48 0.53 -1.25
C GLY A 456 -21.41 1.27 -2.06
N ALA A 457 -20.68 0.53 -2.91
CA ALA A 457 -19.63 1.08 -3.76
C ALA A 457 -20.17 2.04 -4.82
N CYS A 458 -19.35 2.98 -5.31
CA CYS A 458 -19.76 3.85 -6.40
C CYS A 458 -19.48 3.22 -7.78
N TRP A 459 -20.43 3.35 -8.71
CA TRP A 459 -20.30 2.82 -10.07
C TRP A 459 -19.49 3.73 -11.01
N LEU A 460 -19.69 5.04 -10.86
CA LEU A 460 -19.20 6.06 -11.77
C LEU A 460 -18.76 7.29 -11.00
N TYR A 461 -17.54 7.75 -11.26
CA TYR A 461 -16.95 8.94 -10.66
C TYR A 461 -16.82 10.07 -11.68
N ASN A 462 -16.89 11.32 -11.21
CA ASN A 462 -16.65 12.49 -12.04
C ASN A 462 -15.14 12.77 -12.13
N ASN A 463 -14.56 12.51 -13.30
CA ASN A 463 -13.12 12.68 -13.55
C ASN A 463 -12.62 14.11 -13.29
N LYS A 464 -13.41 15.14 -13.64
CA LYS A 464 -13.02 16.55 -13.47
C LYS A 464 -12.98 16.94 -11.99
N SER A 465 -14.02 16.59 -11.25
CA SER A 465 -14.09 16.88 -9.80
C SER A 465 -13.00 16.11 -9.04
N LEU A 466 -12.77 14.85 -9.42
CA LEU A 466 -11.73 13.99 -8.84
C LEU A 466 -10.33 14.56 -9.07
N SER A 467 -9.99 14.86 -10.32
CA SER A 467 -8.70 15.45 -10.69
C SER A 467 -8.40 16.75 -9.94
N TRP A 468 -9.36 17.69 -9.92
CA TRP A 468 -9.17 18.97 -9.24
C TRP A 468 -8.99 18.80 -7.73
N LYS A 469 -9.87 18.02 -7.06
CA LYS A 469 -9.79 17.79 -5.61
C LYS A 469 -8.48 17.12 -5.19
N LEU A 470 -8.03 16.09 -5.93
CA LEU A 470 -6.76 15.41 -5.67
C LEU A 470 -5.55 16.34 -5.90
N THR A 471 -5.59 17.15 -6.96
CA THR A 471 -4.51 18.11 -7.25
C THR A 471 -4.42 19.19 -6.19
N THR A 472 -5.55 19.75 -5.75
CA THR A 472 -5.59 20.75 -4.67
C THR A 472 -5.02 20.19 -3.37
N LEU A 473 -5.42 18.98 -2.98
CA LEU A 473 -4.87 18.35 -1.77
C LEU A 473 -3.36 18.16 -1.87
N SER A 474 -2.86 17.61 -2.99
CA SER A 474 -1.43 17.40 -3.20
C SER A 474 -0.64 18.71 -3.18
N LEU A 475 -1.17 19.77 -3.80
CA LEU A 475 -0.54 21.09 -3.79
C LEU A 475 -0.41 21.65 -2.36
N VAL A 476 -1.48 21.57 -1.56
CA VAL A 476 -1.46 22.03 -0.16
C VAL A 476 -0.43 21.24 0.66
N CYS A 477 -0.44 19.90 0.56
CA CYS A 477 0.51 19.04 1.27
C CYS A 477 1.97 19.31 0.85
N ASN A 478 2.22 19.53 -0.43
CA ASN A 478 3.58 19.79 -0.93
C ASN A 478 4.09 21.19 -0.57
N VAL A 479 3.23 22.22 -0.57
CA VAL A 479 3.59 23.56 -0.08
C VAL A 479 3.98 23.49 1.40
N LEU A 480 3.20 22.79 2.22
CA LEU A 480 3.54 22.54 3.63
C LEU A 480 4.86 21.78 3.76
N THR A 481 5.10 20.77 2.91
CA THR A 481 6.36 20.00 2.90
C THR A 481 7.57 20.88 2.60
N VAL A 482 7.50 21.71 1.56
CA VAL A 482 8.58 22.66 1.21
C VAL A 482 8.80 23.67 2.34
N LEU A 483 7.73 24.15 2.98
CA LEU A 483 7.81 25.05 4.13
C LEU A 483 8.52 24.37 5.31
N PHE A 484 8.18 23.12 5.65
CA PHE A 484 8.87 22.39 6.70
C PHE A 484 10.35 22.13 6.38
N TYR A 485 10.70 21.83 5.14
CA TYR A 485 12.11 21.71 4.74
C TYR A 485 12.86 23.05 4.82
N ALA A 486 12.20 24.16 4.46
CA ALA A 486 12.78 25.49 4.58
C ALA A 486 13.01 25.88 6.06
N LEU A 487 12.07 25.56 6.94
CA LEU A 487 12.23 25.72 8.39
C LEU A 487 13.37 24.83 8.92
N ALA A 488 13.45 23.57 8.49
CA ALA A 488 14.54 22.67 8.86
C ALA A 488 15.90 23.20 8.42
N LEU A 489 16.01 23.83 7.24
CA LEU A 489 17.23 24.51 6.80
C LEU A 489 17.60 25.70 7.69
N ARG A 490 16.61 26.45 8.16
CA ARG A 490 16.81 27.64 8.98
C ARG A 490 17.23 27.31 10.41
N PHE A 491 16.66 26.27 11.00
CA PHE A 491 16.94 25.83 12.37
C PHE A 491 18.03 24.77 12.48
N TYR A 492 18.58 24.29 11.35
CA TYR A 492 19.67 23.34 11.38
C TYR A 492 20.92 23.99 11.98
N GLU A 493 21.32 23.49 13.14
CA GLU A 493 22.60 23.82 13.76
C GLU A 493 23.59 22.68 13.45
N PRO A 494 24.72 22.98 12.78
CA PRO A 494 25.76 21.98 12.62
C PRO A 494 26.32 21.65 14.01
N ALA A 495 26.51 20.36 14.30
CA ALA A 495 27.21 19.96 15.52
C ALA A 495 28.53 20.76 15.62
N SER A 496 28.64 21.58 16.67
CA SER A 496 29.85 22.33 16.96
C SER A 496 30.99 21.31 17.01
N GLN A 497 32.03 21.53 16.22
CA GLN A 497 33.32 20.87 16.47
C GLN A 497 33.85 21.42 17.80
N GLY A 498 33.35 20.89 18.91
CA GLY A 498 33.76 21.24 20.27
C GLY A 498 34.85 20.29 20.73
N GLU A 499 36.02 20.88 20.97
CA GLU A 499 37.09 20.40 21.85
C GLU A 499 37.95 19.22 21.37
N SER A 500 38.87 19.54 20.46
CA SER A 500 40.27 19.24 20.77
C SER A 500 40.63 20.03 22.03
N SER A 501 40.33 19.46 23.21
CA SER A 501 40.89 19.94 24.46
C SER A 501 42.40 19.88 24.32
N THR A 502 43.01 21.06 24.29
CA THR A 502 44.34 21.33 24.82
C THR A 502 44.50 20.58 26.15
N ASP A 503 45.08 19.38 26.09
CA ASP A 503 45.89 18.84 27.19
C ASP A 503 47.34 19.08 26.77
N ASN A 504 47.80 20.31 26.96
CA ASN A 504 49.21 20.56 27.22
C ASN A 504 49.52 19.89 28.56
N ARG A 505 49.82 18.60 28.50
CA ARG A 505 50.68 17.96 29.47
C ARG A 505 51.94 17.55 28.75
N ASP A 506 52.93 18.42 28.88
CA ASP A 506 54.34 18.14 28.64
C ASP A 506 54.71 16.79 29.26
N VAL A 507 54.96 15.79 28.41
CA VAL A 507 55.81 14.66 28.72
C VAL A 507 56.70 14.46 27.48
N PRO A 508 58.03 14.61 27.61
CA PRO A 508 58.92 14.77 26.46
C PRO A 508 59.04 13.50 25.61
N GLU A 509 58.94 13.66 24.30
CA GLU A 509 59.41 12.70 23.30
C GLU A 509 60.93 12.56 23.42
N THR A 510 61.40 11.45 23.99
CA THR A 510 62.73 10.94 23.66
C THR A 510 62.65 10.18 22.34
N GLU A 511 63.19 10.82 21.29
CA GLU A 511 63.71 10.15 20.10
C GLU A 511 64.65 9.01 20.50
N THR A 512 64.42 7.81 19.95
CA THR A 512 65.51 6.87 19.65
C THR A 512 65.02 5.85 18.61
N CYS A 513 65.02 6.28 17.35
CA CYS A 513 65.20 5.36 16.23
C CYS A 513 66.70 5.10 16.09
N LEU A 514 67.19 3.94 16.56
CA LEU A 514 68.50 3.41 16.18
C LEU A 514 68.26 2.16 15.34
N ASN A 515 68.50 2.32 14.04
CA ASN A 515 68.79 1.21 13.13
C ASN A 515 70.21 0.67 13.41
N GLU A 516 70.30 -0.66 13.33
CA GLU A 516 71.46 -1.49 12.99
C GLU A 516 72.66 -1.58 13.96
N ARG A 517 72.85 -2.78 14.51
CA ARG A 517 74.17 -3.45 14.47
C ARG A 517 74.07 -4.98 14.64
N ASN A 518 74.47 -5.68 13.58
CA ASN A 518 75.20 -6.96 13.52
C ASN A 518 75.27 -7.82 14.79
N THR A 519 74.74 -9.04 14.73
CA THR A 519 75.51 -10.31 14.74
C THR A 519 74.63 -11.49 14.37
#